data_AF-A0A8H3DP74-F1
#
_entry.id   AF-A0A8H3DP74-F1
#
_cell.length_a   1.000
_cell.length_b   1.000
_cell.length_c   1.000
_cell.angle_alpha   90.00
_cell.angle_beta   90.00
_cell.angle_gamma   90.00
#
_symmetry.space_group_name_H-M   'P 1'
#
loop_
_entity.id
_entity.type
_entity.pdbx_description
1 polymer ?
#
loop_
_entity_poly.entity_id
_entity_poly.type
_entity_poly.pdbx_seq_one_letter_code
_entity_poly.pdbx_strand_id
1 'polypeptide(L)'
;MASPRYEAETLLPPGSIIDPSARSSVADSLGVPNSSYGVRESQYSSVPLNQSYDPYAEATPSPRGTTPAPYQDDPSSEKVIDQGYQEKSTRRPWLWMIVILVILAIVAVAVVVPVYFKVIKPNTNIAESSGSTGATSTASSAQPTQSSKPETPEAVVTGGDGSRITTESGTTFVYNNSFGGFWYYDPKDPFSNKAQAQSWSPPLNQSWKFGTDQIRGVNLGGWLVLEPFISPAMYEPYMNATVPAIDEWTLCENLAKDASSGGVAKALEEHYKTFITEEDFAQIAAAGLNWLRIPIPYWAIEVYPGEPFLEGVAWKYFLKAIEWARKYGLRINLDLHSVPGSQNGYNHSGMLGPVGWLSGTMGIANAQRTLNYLRIITQFISQPEYRDVVPMFG
;
A
#
# COMPACT_ATOMS: atom_id res chain seq x y z
N MET A 1 -9.59 38.64 18.76
CA MET A 1 -8.92 37.89 17.69
C MET A 1 -8.09 36.79 18.32
N ALA A 2 -8.60 35.56 18.31
CA ALA A 2 -7.87 34.33 18.60
C ALA A 2 -8.74 33.16 18.10
N SER A 3 -8.25 32.42 17.10
CA SER A 3 -8.91 31.20 16.58
C SER A 3 -8.60 30.02 17.50
N PRO A 4 -9.56 29.10 17.74
CA PRO A 4 -9.26 27.85 18.44
C PRO A 4 -8.69 26.80 17.48
N ARG A 5 -7.67 26.11 17.96
CA ARG A 5 -7.07 24.91 17.38
C ARG A 5 -8.04 23.74 17.57
N TYR A 6 -8.27 22.93 16.54
CA TYR A 6 -8.95 21.64 16.66
C TYR A 6 -7.88 20.54 16.72
N GLU A 7 -7.93 19.76 17.80
CA GLU A 7 -7.04 18.64 18.12
C GLU A 7 -7.53 17.34 17.45
N ALA A 8 -6.59 16.56 16.92
CA ALA A 8 -6.78 15.29 16.22
C ALA A 8 -6.82 14.09 17.19
N GLU A 9 -7.69 14.13 18.21
CA GLU A 9 -7.80 13.08 19.25
C GLU A 9 -9.08 12.24 19.20
N THR A 10 -9.63 11.96 18.01
CA THR A 10 -10.84 11.10 17.90
C THR A 10 -10.69 9.98 16.88
N LEU A 11 -9.80 9.03 17.16
CA LEU A 11 -9.73 7.74 16.42
C LEU A 11 -9.47 6.51 17.32
N LEU A 12 -9.79 6.58 18.62
CA LEU A 12 -9.79 5.39 19.49
C LEU A 12 -11.21 5.06 19.96
N PRO A 13 -11.59 3.77 20.07
CA PRO A 13 -12.90 3.37 20.55
C PRO A 13 -13.11 3.82 22.01
N PRO A 14 -14.35 4.13 22.42
CA PRO A 14 -14.60 4.66 23.76
C PRO A 14 -14.46 3.56 24.83
N GLY A 15 -13.45 3.70 25.70
CA GLY A 15 -13.41 2.99 26.98
C GLY A 15 -12.03 2.70 27.56
N SER A 16 -11.37 3.68 28.18
CA SER A 16 -10.52 3.45 29.36
C SER A 16 -10.09 4.77 30.00
N ILE A 17 -10.23 4.83 31.32
CA ILE A 17 -9.82 5.95 32.18
C ILE A 17 -8.29 6.07 32.16
N ILE A 18 -7.76 7.28 31.93
CA ILE A 18 -6.32 7.57 31.81
C ILE A 18 -5.68 7.69 33.20
N ASP A 19 -4.68 6.85 33.47
CA ASP A 19 -3.67 7.06 34.52
C ASP A 19 -2.50 7.87 33.93
N PRO A 20 -2.13 9.04 34.48
CA PRO A 20 -1.09 9.90 33.93
C PRO A 20 0.36 9.41 34.11
N SER A 21 0.60 8.14 34.47
CA SER A 21 1.95 7.60 34.69
C SER A 21 2.40 6.44 33.77
N ALA A 22 1.59 6.01 32.81
CA ALA A 22 1.96 4.94 31.88
C ALA A 22 2.58 5.48 30.57
N ARG A 23 3.78 5.00 30.21
CA ARG A 23 4.36 5.22 28.88
C ARG A 23 3.46 4.53 27.86
N SER A 24 2.77 5.33 27.02
CA SER A 24 1.97 4.87 25.90
C SER A 24 2.82 4.05 24.95
N SER A 25 2.54 2.75 24.86
CA SER A 25 3.13 1.87 23.85
C SER A 25 2.19 1.80 22.65
N VAL A 26 2.72 1.69 21.43
CA VAL A 26 1.90 1.50 20.21
C VAL A 26 1.01 0.25 20.32
N ALA A 27 1.37 -0.72 21.18
CA ALA A 27 0.52 -1.86 21.49
C ALA A 27 -0.84 -1.47 22.10
N ASP A 28 -0.90 -0.36 22.86
CA ASP A 28 -2.14 0.13 23.48
C ASP A 28 -3.07 0.80 22.46
N SER A 29 -2.51 1.42 21.40
CA SER A 29 -3.30 2.00 20.29
C SER A 29 -3.77 0.96 19.27
N LEU A 30 -3.23 -0.26 19.31
CA LEU A 30 -3.60 -1.38 18.45
C LEU A 30 -4.78 -2.22 18.97
N GLY A 31 -5.37 -1.86 20.12
CA GLY A 31 -6.51 -2.59 20.69
C GLY A 31 -6.20 -4.02 21.11
N VAL A 32 -4.93 -4.35 21.36
CA VAL A 32 -4.50 -5.70 21.76
C VAL A 32 -4.78 -5.87 23.26
N PRO A 33 -5.56 -6.87 23.69
CA PRO A 33 -5.78 -7.10 25.11
C PRO A 33 -4.47 -7.45 25.83
N ASN A 34 -4.23 -6.78 26.95
CA ASN A 34 -3.09 -7.01 27.83
C ASN A 34 -3.16 -8.45 28.38
N SER A 35 -2.36 -9.37 27.82
CA SER A 35 -2.39 -10.77 28.23
C SER A 35 -1.58 -10.97 29.51
N SER A 36 -2.23 -10.77 30.66
CA SER A 36 -1.80 -11.37 31.93
C SER A 36 -2.12 -12.87 31.92
N TYR A 37 -1.36 -13.66 31.17
CA TYR A 37 -1.43 -15.12 31.25
C TYR A 37 -0.12 -15.68 31.79
N GLY A 38 -0.19 -16.10 33.06
CA GLY A 38 0.81 -16.94 33.69
C GLY A 38 1.04 -18.21 32.89
N VAL A 39 2.29 -18.66 32.93
CA VAL A 39 2.80 -19.88 32.29
C VAL A 39 1.87 -21.06 32.60
N ARG A 40 1.16 -21.54 31.59
CA ARG A 40 0.65 -22.92 31.55
C ARG A 40 1.47 -23.70 30.54
N GLU A 41 2.32 -24.53 31.10
CA GLU A 41 3.14 -25.55 30.44
C GLU A 41 2.24 -26.43 29.56
N SER A 42 2.47 -26.43 28.24
CA SER A 42 1.82 -27.36 27.33
C SER A 42 2.65 -28.63 27.22
N GLN A 43 2.07 -29.73 27.70
CA GLN A 43 2.62 -31.08 27.64
C GLN A 43 2.60 -31.59 26.20
N TYR A 44 3.62 -31.27 25.40
CA TYR A 44 4.07 -32.12 24.28
C TYR A 44 5.56 -31.85 24.05
N SER A 45 6.39 -32.44 24.91
CA SER A 45 7.82 -32.62 24.67
C SER A 45 8.14 -34.10 24.86
N SER A 46 8.67 -34.73 23.82
CA SER A 46 9.41 -36.00 23.96
C SER A 46 10.47 -36.11 22.86
N VAL A 47 11.55 -35.33 23.00
CA VAL A 47 12.88 -35.71 22.50
C VAL A 47 13.90 -35.26 23.57
N PRO A 48 14.79 -36.13 24.09
CA PRO A 48 15.66 -35.75 25.20
C PRO A 48 16.81 -34.85 24.72
N LEU A 49 16.90 -33.66 25.29
CA LEU A 49 18.13 -32.86 25.34
C LEU A 49 19.03 -33.46 26.42
N ASN A 50 20.08 -34.17 26.03
CA ASN A 50 21.20 -34.41 26.93
C ASN A 50 22.52 -34.45 26.15
N GLN A 51 23.23 -33.33 26.16
CA GLN A 51 24.69 -33.34 26.09
C GLN A 51 25.20 -32.12 26.87
N SER A 52 25.94 -32.41 27.94
CA SER A 52 26.59 -31.43 28.80
C SER A 52 27.69 -30.70 28.02
N TYR A 53 27.64 -29.37 28.01
CA TYR A 53 28.68 -28.52 27.47
C TYR A 53 29.91 -28.53 28.40
N ASP A 54 31.04 -28.99 27.90
CA ASP A 54 32.34 -28.96 28.58
C ASP A 54 33.19 -27.78 28.05
N PRO A 55 33.50 -26.77 28.88
CA PRO A 55 34.24 -25.59 28.44
C PRO A 55 35.77 -25.78 28.31
N TYR A 56 36.32 -27.01 28.39
CA TYR A 56 37.77 -27.25 28.34
C TYR A 56 38.25 -28.34 27.37
N ALA A 57 37.45 -28.77 26.38
CA ALA A 57 37.93 -29.71 25.37
C ALA A 57 38.88 -29.02 24.35
N GLU A 58 40.12 -29.52 24.28
CA GLU A 58 41.19 -29.05 23.40
C GLU A 58 40.88 -29.15 21.90
N ALA A 59 41.46 -28.20 21.16
CA ALA A 59 41.22 -27.89 19.76
C ALA A 59 41.73 -28.94 18.75
N THR A 60 40.96 -29.15 17.69
CA THR A 60 41.45 -29.67 16.40
C THR A 60 41.24 -28.61 15.30
N PRO A 61 42.21 -28.43 14.38
CA PRO A 61 42.30 -27.23 13.55
C PRO A 61 41.38 -27.27 12.33
N SER A 62 40.52 -26.26 12.18
CA SER A 62 39.85 -25.94 10.91
C SER A 62 40.77 -25.06 10.05
N PRO A 63 40.86 -25.26 8.72
CA PRO A 63 41.74 -24.46 7.87
C PRO A 63 41.29 -22.99 7.81
N ARG A 64 42.26 -22.11 8.06
CA ARG A 64 42.15 -20.66 8.04
C ARG A 64 42.02 -20.13 6.61
N GLY A 65 40.99 -19.31 6.38
CA GLY A 65 41.06 -17.99 5.75
C GLY A 65 41.45 -17.86 4.28
N THR A 66 40.54 -17.29 3.48
CA THR A 66 40.89 -16.37 2.39
C THR A 66 39.95 -15.16 2.44
N THR A 67 40.56 -13.99 2.65
CA THR A 67 40.03 -12.64 2.39
C THR A 67 39.31 -12.52 1.04
N PRO A 68 38.24 -11.72 0.90
CA PRO A 68 37.72 -11.36 -0.42
C PRO A 68 38.72 -10.44 -1.12
N ALA A 69 39.15 -10.81 -2.32
CA ALA A 69 39.93 -9.96 -3.22
C ALA A 69 39.04 -8.84 -3.80
N PRO A 70 39.60 -7.66 -4.12
CA PRO A 70 38.85 -6.57 -4.72
C PRO A 70 38.40 -6.93 -6.15
N TYR A 71 37.16 -6.56 -6.47
CA TYR A 71 36.55 -6.73 -7.78
C TYR A 71 37.31 -5.90 -8.83
N GLN A 72 37.92 -6.59 -9.80
CA GLN A 72 38.51 -5.99 -11.01
C GLN A 72 37.71 -6.46 -12.22
N ASP A 73 37.18 -5.52 -13.00
CA ASP A 73 36.53 -5.78 -14.29
C ASP A 73 37.57 -6.31 -15.30
N ASP A 74 37.42 -7.56 -15.73
CA ASP A 74 38.11 -8.10 -16.91
C ASP A 74 37.08 -8.28 -18.05
N PRO A 75 37.19 -7.53 -19.17
CA PRO A 75 36.24 -7.55 -20.27
C PRO A 75 36.50 -8.68 -21.29
N SER A 76 37.07 -9.81 -20.89
CA SER A 76 37.42 -10.90 -21.80
C SER A 76 36.90 -12.28 -21.39
N SER A 77 35.58 -12.46 -21.38
CA SER A 77 34.97 -13.80 -21.48
C SER A 77 33.64 -13.81 -22.21
N GLU A 78 33.67 -13.46 -23.50
CA GLU A 78 32.69 -13.97 -24.46
C GLU A 78 32.89 -15.49 -24.61
N LYS A 79 31.92 -16.29 -24.16
CA LYS A 79 31.54 -17.57 -24.78
C LYS A 79 30.15 -17.98 -24.32
N VAL A 80 29.20 -17.63 -25.18
CA VAL A 80 27.81 -18.10 -25.20
C VAL A 80 27.81 -19.63 -25.29
N ILE A 81 27.20 -20.31 -24.30
CA ILE A 81 26.76 -21.69 -24.45
C ILE A 81 25.25 -21.66 -24.67
N ASP A 82 24.88 -21.82 -25.93
CA ASP A 82 23.51 -21.93 -26.42
C ASP A 82 22.98 -23.34 -26.10
N GLN A 83 22.14 -23.47 -25.08
CA GLN A 83 21.34 -24.67 -24.84
C GLN A 83 19.98 -24.50 -25.51
N GLY A 84 19.87 -25.09 -26.71
CA GLY A 84 18.69 -25.03 -27.56
C GLY A 84 17.42 -25.53 -26.88
N TYR A 85 16.45 -24.63 -26.73
CA TYR A 85 15.05 -24.97 -26.51
C TYR A 85 14.41 -25.36 -27.86
N GLN A 86 14.09 -26.64 -28.04
CA GLN A 86 13.27 -27.11 -29.15
C GLN A 86 11.80 -26.79 -28.85
N GLU A 87 11.26 -25.77 -29.53
CA GLU A 87 9.87 -25.37 -29.43
C GLU A 87 8.96 -26.37 -30.18
N LYS A 88 8.12 -27.12 -29.47
CA LYS A 88 7.10 -28.01 -30.05
C LYS A 88 5.92 -27.17 -30.58
N SER A 89 6.01 -26.75 -31.84
CA SER A 89 4.90 -26.16 -32.60
C SER A 89 3.82 -27.22 -32.89
N THR A 90 2.69 -27.16 -32.17
CA THR A 90 1.46 -27.88 -32.57
C THR A 90 0.50 -26.93 -33.27
N ARG A 91 0.79 -26.57 -34.52
CA ARG A 91 -0.20 -25.89 -35.38
C ARG A 91 -1.19 -26.93 -35.88
N ARG A 92 -2.42 -26.92 -35.33
CA ARG A 92 -3.55 -27.75 -35.81
C ARG A 92 -4.32 -26.96 -36.89
N PRO A 93 -4.14 -27.23 -38.20
CA PRO A 93 -4.69 -26.42 -39.29
C PRO A 93 -6.23 -26.44 -39.37
N TRP A 94 -6.88 -27.42 -38.73
CA TRP A 94 -8.34 -27.51 -38.64
C TRP A 94 -8.97 -26.34 -37.87
N LEU A 95 -8.34 -25.79 -36.83
CA LEU A 95 -8.93 -24.66 -36.09
C LEU A 95 -9.17 -23.44 -36.98
N TRP A 96 -8.29 -23.19 -37.95
CA TRP A 96 -8.47 -22.12 -38.94
C TRP A 96 -9.62 -22.39 -39.92
N MET A 97 -9.87 -23.66 -40.26
CA MET A 97 -11.02 -24.04 -41.09
C MET A 97 -12.37 -23.80 -40.39
N ILE A 98 -12.43 -24.02 -39.06
CA ILE A 98 -13.63 -23.68 -38.28
C ILE A 98 -13.86 -22.17 -38.26
N VAL A 99 -12.81 -21.38 -38.03
CA VAL A 99 -12.91 -19.92 -38.01
C VAL A 99 -13.38 -19.37 -39.36
N ILE A 100 -12.87 -19.90 -40.47
CA ILE A 100 -13.31 -19.51 -41.83
C ILE A 100 -14.78 -19.87 -42.08
N LEU A 101 -15.24 -21.04 -41.64
CA LEU A 101 -16.65 -21.45 -41.75
C LEU A 101 -17.59 -20.56 -40.93
N VAL A 102 -17.18 -20.15 -39.72
CA VAL A 102 -17.96 -19.23 -38.87
C VAL A 102 -18.06 -17.85 -39.52
N ILE A 103 -16.96 -17.33 -40.08
CA ILE A 103 -16.96 -16.05 -40.79
C ILE A 103 -17.86 -16.10 -42.03
N LEU A 104 -17.82 -17.18 -42.80
CA LEU A 104 -18.71 -17.39 -43.95
C LEU A 104 -20.18 -17.44 -43.55
N ALA A 105 -20.51 -18.09 -42.43
CA ALA A 105 -21.87 -18.13 -41.92
C ALA A 105 -22.37 -16.74 -41.47
N ILE A 106 -21.52 -15.94 -40.81
CA ILE A 106 -21.84 -14.56 -40.40
C ILE A 106 -22.07 -13.67 -41.64
N VAL A 107 -21.23 -13.79 -42.67
CA VAL A 107 -21.41 -13.04 -43.93
C VAL A 107 -22.69 -13.47 -44.64
N ALA A 108 -23.03 -14.76 -44.66
CA ALA A 108 -24.28 -15.24 -45.25
C ALA A 108 -25.51 -14.66 -44.53
N VAL A 109 -25.51 -14.61 -43.19
CA VAL A 109 -26.59 -13.98 -42.41
C VAL A 109 -26.68 -12.48 -42.66
N ALA A 110 -25.52 -11.78 -42.70
CA ALA A 110 -25.46 -10.35 -42.96
C ALA A 110 -25.94 -9.95 -44.37
N VAL A 111 -25.90 -10.85 -45.35
CA VAL A 111 -26.41 -10.61 -46.72
C VAL A 111 -27.89 -11.01 -46.85
N VAL A 112 -28.32 -12.11 -46.19
CA VAL A 112 -29.70 -12.61 -46.30
C VAL A 112 -30.69 -11.72 -45.55
N VAL A 113 -30.31 -11.19 -44.38
CA VAL A 113 -31.22 -10.37 -43.54
C VAL A 113 -31.64 -9.06 -44.23
N PRO A 114 -30.74 -8.25 -44.84
CA PRO A 114 -31.13 -7.04 -45.56
C PRO A 114 -31.96 -7.30 -46.81
N VAL A 115 -31.72 -8.40 -47.53
CA VAL A 115 -32.49 -8.77 -48.73
C VAL A 115 -33.91 -9.20 -48.36
N TYR A 116 -34.08 -9.94 -47.26
CA TYR A 116 -35.39 -10.35 -46.77
C TYR A 116 -36.26 -9.15 -46.35
N PHE A 117 -35.68 -8.16 -45.66
CA PHE A 117 -36.41 -6.97 -45.22
C PHE A 117 -36.65 -5.92 -46.32
N LYS A 118 -35.91 -5.95 -47.44
CA LYS A 118 -36.05 -4.97 -48.53
C LYS A 118 -36.94 -5.43 -49.69
N VAL A 119 -37.22 -6.74 -49.83
CA VAL A 119 -37.93 -7.29 -51.01
C VAL A 119 -39.31 -7.90 -50.68
N ILE A 120 -39.57 -8.36 -49.44
CA ILE A 120 -40.77 -9.20 -49.16
C ILE A 120 -41.90 -8.47 -48.39
N LYS A 121 -41.73 -7.20 -47.97
CA LYS A 121 -42.87 -6.39 -47.49
C LYS A 121 -42.75 -4.92 -47.88
N PRO A 122 -43.53 -4.44 -48.86
CA PRO A 122 -43.90 -3.03 -48.91
C PRO A 122 -45.17 -2.83 -48.08
N ASN A 123 -45.23 -1.75 -47.27
CA ASN A 123 -46.44 -0.93 -47.06
C ASN A 123 -46.10 0.32 -46.22
N THR A 124 -45.97 1.43 -46.95
CA THR A 124 -46.53 2.77 -46.74
C THR A 124 -47.35 3.04 -45.46
N ASN A 125 -47.11 4.19 -44.80
CA ASN A 125 -47.99 5.37 -44.92
C ASN A 125 -47.38 6.63 -44.27
N ILE A 126 -47.80 7.76 -44.83
CA ILE A 126 -47.33 9.16 -44.71
C ILE A 126 -48.26 9.95 -43.77
N ALA A 127 -47.73 10.98 -43.10
CA ALA A 127 -48.29 12.35 -42.90
C ALA A 127 -47.60 13.00 -41.68
N GLU A 128 -46.67 13.96 -41.82
CA GLU A 128 -46.88 15.42 -41.97
C GLU A 128 -47.88 16.06 -40.99
N SER A 129 -47.41 16.94 -40.09
CA SER A 129 -47.37 18.40 -40.32
C SER A 129 -47.21 19.24 -39.02
N SER A 130 -46.26 20.18 -39.09
CA SER A 130 -46.28 21.59 -38.62
C SER A 130 -46.93 22.05 -37.31
N GLY A 131 -46.22 22.94 -36.60
CA GLY A 131 -46.84 23.97 -35.74
C GLY A 131 -45.84 24.73 -34.86
N SER A 132 -45.57 25.99 -35.19
CA SER A 132 -44.61 26.88 -34.55
C SER A 132 -45.21 27.75 -33.44
N THR A 133 -44.30 28.42 -32.70
CA THR A 133 -44.37 29.77 -32.09
C THR A 133 -45.23 30.04 -30.86
N GLY A 134 -44.62 30.73 -29.89
CA GLY A 134 -45.33 31.60 -28.94
C GLY A 134 -44.64 31.81 -27.60
N ALA A 135 -43.64 32.70 -27.54
CA ALA A 135 -43.22 33.33 -26.28
C ALA A 135 -44.26 34.39 -25.86
N THR A 136 -44.45 34.62 -24.55
CA THR A 136 -44.24 35.92 -23.87
C THR A 136 -44.63 35.83 -22.38
N SER A 137 -43.82 36.53 -21.60
CA SER A 137 -43.74 36.79 -20.16
C SER A 137 -44.99 37.29 -19.43
N THR A 138 -45.02 37.02 -18.11
CA THR A 138 -45.53 37.97 -17.11
C THR A 138 -44.66 37.93 -15.85
N ALA A 139 -44.12 39.08 -15.47
CA ALA A 139 -43.41 39.31 -14.22
C ALA A 139 -44.41 39.66 -13.09
N SER A 140 -44.09 39.29 -11.86
CA SER A 140 -44.68 39.88 -10.65
C SER A 140 -43.65 39.81 -9.51
N SER A 141 -43.52 40.92 -8.80
CA SER A 141 -42.43 41.29 -7.89
C SER A 141 -42.81 41.15 -6.40
N ALA A 142 -41.83 40.72 -5.59
CA ALA A 142 -41.57 41.02 -4.16
C ALA A 142 -42.61 40.53 -3.11
N GLN A 143 -42.28 40.10 -1.88
CA GLN A 143 -41.11 40.21 -0.99
C GLN A 143 -41.21 39.15 0.17
N PRO A 144 -40.42 39.20 1.27
CA PRO A 144 -39.51 38.13 1.70
C PRO A 144 -39.99 37.34 2.94
N THR A 145 -39.40 36.16 3.22
CA THR A 145 -39.52 35.56 4.55
C THR A 145 -38.29 34.73 4.92
N GLN A 146 -37.58 35.25 5.92
CA GLN A 146 -36.92 34.55 7.03
C GLN A 146 -35.98 33.36 6.75
N SER A 147 -34.69 33.68 6.83
CA SER A 147 -33.69 33.02 7.68
C SER A 147 -33.78 31.49 7.81
N SER A 148 -33.22 30.77 6.84
CA SER A 148 -32.61 29.48 7.12
C SER A 148 -31.21 29.70 7.69
N LYS A 149 -31.04 29.18 8.90
CA LYS A 149 -29.78 28.81 9.59
C LYS A 149 -28.66 28.49 8.56
N PRO A 150 -27.39 28.88 8.78
CA PRO A 150 -26.32 28.42 7.93
C PRO A 150 -26.19 26.90 8.10
N GLU A 151 -26.81 26.15 7.19
CA GLU A 151 -26.47 24.75 7.00
C GLU A 151 -25.01 24.74 6.60
N THR A 152 -24.20 24.11 7.44
CA THR A 152 -22.83 23.75 7.10
C THR A 152 -22.94 22.94 5.81
N PRO A 153 -22.32 23.34 4.69
CA PRO A 153 -22.44 22.59 3.45
C PRO A 153 -22.03 21.14 3.72
N GLU A 154 -22.94 20.20 3.47
CA GLU A 154 -22.65 18.79 3.64
C GLU A 154 -21.43 18.45 2.79
N ALA A 155 -20.43 17.81 3.41
CA ALA A 155 -19.22 17.41 2.72
C ALA A 155 -19.59 16.48 1.56
N VAL A 156 -19.07 16.76 0.36
CA VAL A 156 -19.24 15.88 -0.79
C VAL A 156 -18.67 14.51 -0.43
N VAL A 157 -19.53 13.49 -0.46
CA VAL A 157 -19.20 12.14 0.03
C VAL A 157 -18.60 11.26 -1.07
N THR A 158 -18.80 11.63 -2.34
CA THR A 158 -18.33 10.87 -3.50
C THR A 158 -18.18 11.75 -4.73
N GLY A 159 -17.32 11.33 -5.66
CA GLY A 159 -17.11 12.00 -6.92
C GLY A 159 -16.34 11.13 -7.92
N GLY A 160 -16.51 11.43 -9.20
CA GLY A 160 -15.79 10.78 -10.30
C GLY A 160 -14.80 11.73 -10.97
N ASP A 161 -14.53 11.48 -12.24
CA ASP A 161 -13.67 12.33 -13.06
C ASP A 161 -14.06 13.82 -12.99
N GLY A 162 -13.05 14.69 -12.82
CA GLY A 162 -13.21 16.14 -12.71
C GLY A 162 -13.73 16.65 -11.37
N SER A 163 -14.02 15.77 -10.40
CA SER A 163 -14.45 16.19 -9.06
C SER A 163 -13.30 16.82 -8.27
N ARG A 164 -13.60 17.80 -7.42
CA ARG A 164 -12.62 18.45 -6.55
C ARG A 164 -12.56 17.74 -5.20
N ILE A 165 -11.36 17.36 -4.78
CA ILE A 165 -11.06 16.81 -3.46
C ILE A 165 -10.55 17.93 -2.55
N THR A 166 -10.96 17.91 -1.30
CA THR A 166 -10.31 18.63 -0.21
C THR A 166 -9.69 17.60 0.72
N THR A 167 -8.39 17.71 0.95
CA THR A 167 -7.64 16.84 1.86
C THR A 167 -7.85 17.26 3.31
N GLU A 168 -7.40 16.44 4.26
CA GLU A 168 -7.40 16.76 5.70
C GLU A 168 -6.62 18.05 6.01
N SER A 169 -5.58 18.38 5.24
CA SER A 169 -4.80 19.61 5.42
C SER A 169 -5.50 20.87 4.88
N GLY A 170 -6.67 20.71 4.24
CA GLY A 170 -7.42 21.78 3.60
C GLY A 170 -6.93 22.14 2.20
N THR A 171 -5.90 21.46 1.69
CA THR A 171 -5.45 21.59 0.30
C THR A 171 -6.46 20.95 -0.64
N THR A 172 -6.60 21.47 -1.86
CA THR A 172 -7.54 20.94 -2.84
C THR A 172 -6.87 20.56 -4.14
N PHE A 173 -7.27 19.43 -4.73
CA PHE A 173 -6.86 18.99 -6.06
C PHE A 173 -8.06 18.45 -6.85
N VAL A 174 -7.87 18.21 -8.15
CA VAL A 174 -8.91 17.64 -9.03
C VAL A 174 -8.63 16.16 -9.25
N TYR A 175 -9.63 15.31 -9.05
CA TYR A 175 -9.55 13.89 -9.33
C TYR A 175 -9.82 13.62 -10.82
N ASN A 176 -8.76 13.35 -11.58
CA ASN A 176 -8.81 13.13 -13.04
C ASN A 176 -8.75 11.64 -13.39
N ASN A 177 -9.83 10.90 -13.14
CA ASN A 177 -9.91 9.48 -13.46
C ASN A 177 -10.90 9.19 -14.59
N SER A 178 -10.39 9.26 -15.83
CA SER A 178 -11.16 8.96 -17.04
C SER A 178 -11.55 7.49 -17.23
N PHE A 179 -11.15 6.59 -16.32
CA PHE A 179 -11.39 5.14 -16.41
C PHE A 179 -12.70 4.67 -15.74
N GLY A 180 -13.57 5.62 -15.39
CA GLY A 180 -14.88 5.36 -14.78
C GLY A 180 -14.81 4.95 -13.32
N GLY A 181 -13.68 5.21 -12.65
CA GLY A 181 -13.57 5.09 -11.19
C GLY A 181 -14.21 6.26 -10.46
N PHE A 182 -14.54 6.05 -9.19
CA PHE A 182 -15.08 7.08 -8.30
C PHE A 182 -14.52 6.89 -6.90
N TRP A 183 -14.26 8.01 -6.23
CA TRP A 183 -13.86 8.01 -4.84
C TRP A 183 -15.09 8.07 -3.93
N TYR A 184 -14.94 7.59 -2.70
CA TYR A 184 -15.97 7.67 -1.68
C TYR A 184 -15.33 7.93 -0.31
N TYR A 185 -15.82 8.92 0.41
CA TYR A 185 -15.40 9.21 1.78
C TYR A 185 -16.53 9.88 2.56
N ASP A 186 -17.02 9.19 3.59
CA ASP A 186 -18.01 9.72 4.53
C ASP A 186 -17.39 9.81 5.93
N PRO A 187 -17.20 11.00 6.51
CA PRO A 187 -16.73 11.13 7.89
C PRO A 187 -17.61 10.42 8.92
N LYS A 188 -18.89 10.17 8.61
CA LYS A 188 -19.83 9.42 9.49
C LYS A 188 -19.73 7.91 9.29
N ASP A 189 -19.14 7.45 8.19
CA ASP A 189 -18.91 6.04 7.84
C ASP A 189 -17.50 5.89 7.24
N PRO A 190 -16.44 6.09 8.04
CA PRO A 190 -15.05 6.12 7.54
C PRO A 190 -14.57 4.76 7.02
N PHE A 191 -15.26 3.67 7.39
CA PHE A 191 -14.95 2.31 6.97
C PHE A 191 -15.77 1.84 5.76
N SER A 192 -16.44 2.74 5.04
CA SER A 192 -17.19 2.38 3.83
C SER A 192 -16.29 1.89 2.68
N ASN A 193 -16.58 0.72 2.14
CA ASN A 193 -15.85 0.09 1.01
C ASN A 193 -16.47 0.40 -0.37
N LYS A 194 -17.09 1.57 -0.52
CA LYS A 194 -17.91 1.86 -1.71
C LYS A 194 -17.11 2.34 -2.92
N ALA A 195 -15.88 2.82 -2.74
CA ALA A 195 -15.07 3.35 -3.83
C ALA A 195 -14.65 2.27 -4.84
N GLN A 196 -14.38 2.71 -6.06
CA GLN A 196 -13.93 1.86 -7.16
C GLN A 196 -12.83 2.58 -7.95
N ALA A 197 -11.65 1.96 -8.04
CA ALA A 197 -10.50 2.58 -8.72
C ALA A 197 -10.73 2.75 -10.24
N GLN A 198 -11.32 1.77 -10.92
CA GLN A 198 -11.68 1.83 -12.34
C GLN A 198 -12.91 0.96 -12.62
N SER A 199 -13.62 1.24 -13.71
CA SER A 199 -14.82 0.49 -14.12
C SER A 199 -14.63 -1.03 -14.29
N TRP A 200 -13.42 -1.48 -14.63
CA TRP A 200 -13.08 -2.91 -14.79
C TRP A 200 -12.44 -3.55 -13.55
N SER A 201 -12.15 -2.76 -12.51
CA SER A 201 -11.61 -3.25 -11.24
C SER A 201 -12.77 -3.49 -10.28
N PRO A 202 -12.87 -4.65 -9.61
CA PRO A 202 -13.89 -4.84 -8.58
C PRO A 202 -13.81 -3.76 -7.50
N PRO A 203 -14.93 -3.12 -7.11
CA PRO A 203 -14.97 -2.20 -5.98
C PRO A 203 -14.54 -2.89 -4.68
N LEU A 204 -14.18 -2.11 -3.65
CA LEU A 204 -13.65 -2.69 -2.40
C LEU A 204 -14.67 -3.56 -1.65
N ASN A 205 -15.96 -3.29 -1.80
CA ASN A 205 -17.04 -4.10 -1.20
C ASN A 205 -17.29 -5.42 -1.94
N GLN A 206 -16.51 -5.73 -2.98
CA GLN A 206 -16.54 -7.02 -3.67
C GLN A 206 -15.23 -7.77 -3.42
N SER A 207 -15.33 -9.08 -3.23
CA SER A 207 -14.17 -9.94 -3.05
C SER A 207 -13.29 -9.94 -4.30
N TRP A 208 -11.97 -9.83 -4.07
CA TRP A 208 -10.98 -10.00 -5.12
C TRP A 208 -10.76 -11.49 -5.43
N LYS A 209 -10.79 -11.86 -6.71
CA LYS A 209 -10.59 -13.23 -7.18
C LYS A 209 -9.18 -13.39 -7.73
N PHE A 210 -8.25 -13.84 -6.87
CA PHE A 210 -6.88 -14.14 -7.28
C PHE A 210 -6.84 -15.14 -8.44
N GLY A 211 -6.02 -14.86 -9.46
CA GLY A 211 -5.93 -15.64 -10.69
C GLY A 211 -6.99 -15.32 -11.75
N THR A 212 -7.99 -14.49 -11.44
CA THR A 212 -8.98 -13.98 -12.41
C THR A 212 -8.87 -12.46 -12.54
N ASP A 213 -8.95 -11.75 -11.41
CA ASP A 213 -8.82 -10.29 -11.38
C ASP A 213 -7.35 -9.89 -11.52
N GLN A 214 -7.08 -8.90 -12.38
CA GLN A 214 -5.73 -8.49 -12.71
C GLN A 214 -5.22 -7.40 -11.76
N ILE A 215 -4.13 -7.72 -11.05
CA ILE A 215 -3.38 -6.74 -10.26
C ILE A 215 -2.58 -5.85 -11.21
N ARG A 216 -2.80 -4.54 -11.11
CA ARG A 216 -2.01 -3.48 -11.76
C ARG A 216 -1.59 -2.53 -10.64
N GLY A 217 -0.38 -2.74 -10.12
CA GLY A 217 0.06 -2.03 -8.92
C GLY A 217 1.41 -1.36 -9.06
N VAL A 218 1.67 -0.52 -8.07
CA VAL A 218 2.93 0.20 -7.88
C VAL A 218 3.43 -0.01 -6.44
N ASN A 219 4.74 0.09 -6.24
CA ASN A 219 5.34 0.08 -4.91
C ASN A 219 5.47 1.51 -4.39
N LEU A 220 5.11 1.73 -3.13
CA LEU A 220 5.41 2.97 -2.41
C LEU A 220 6.77 2.85 -1.70
N GLY A 221 7.81 2.52 -2.48
CA GLY A 221 9.19 2.35 -2.00
C GLY A 221 9.83 3.68 -1.62
N GLY A 222 10.78 3.67 -0.68
CA GLY A 222 11.40 4.88 -0.14
C GLY A 222 10.50 5.71 0.79
N TRP A 223 9.23 5.32 1.00
CA TRP A 223 8.32 6.06 1.87
C TRP A 223 8.52 5.71 3.34
N LEU A 224 8.05 4.54 3.79
CA LEU A 224 8.12 4.11 5.20
C LEU A 224 9.38 3.29 5.50
N VAL A 225 10.11 2.87 4.47
CA VAL A 225 11.45 2.29 4.55
C VAL A 225 12.31 3.06 3.58
N LEU A 226 13.32 3.78 4.09
CA LEU A 226 14.10 4.68 3.27
C LEU A 226 15.21 3.93 2.52
N GLU A 227 15.41 4.34 1.26
CA GLU A 227 16.46 3.81 0.40
C GLU A 227 17.25 4.97 -0.23
N PRO A 228 18.60 4.98 -0.14
CA PRO A 228 19.41 6.09 -0.62
C PRO A 228 19.17 6.48 -2.08
N PHE A 229 18.92 5.51 -2.97
CA PHE A 229 18.71 5.82 -4.39
C PHE A 229 17.31 6.37 -4.69
N ILE A 230 16.33 6.15 -3.81
CA ILE A 230 14.95 6.64 -3.96
C ILE A 230 14.80 8.02 -3.33
N SER A 231 15.40 8.23 -2.15
CA SER A 231 15.30 9.48 -1.39
C SER A 231 16.68 10.09 -1.11
N PRO A 232 17.51 10.35 -2.15
CA PRO A 232 18.92 10.74 -1.98
C PRO A 232 19.11 12.01 -1.14
N ALA A 233 18.17 12.95 -1.19
CA ALA A 233 18.22 14.19 -0.42
C ALA A 233 18.33 13.98 1.10
N MET A 234 17.85 12.84 1.63
CA MET A 234 18.00 12.50 3.05
C MET A 234 19.43 12.07 3.41
N TYR A 235 20.18 11.53 2.44
CA TYR A 235 21.49 10.89 2.64
C TYR A 235 22.65 11.78 2.21
N GLU A 236 22.45 12.60 1.16
CA GLU A 236 23.45 13.50 0.60
C GLU A 236 24.20 14.36 1.64
N PRO A 237 23.52 14.97 2.64
CA PRO A 237 24.21 15.76 3.67
C PRO A 237 25.25 14.98 4.49
N TYR A 238 25.11 13.65 4.55
CA TYR A 238 25.91 12.77 5.40
C TYR A 238 26.90 11.89 4.63
N MET A 239 27.05 12.07 3.31
CA MET A 239 27.98 11.28 2.50
C MET A 239 29.45 11.40 2.95
N ASN A 240 29.82 12.58 3.48
CA ASN A 240 31.18 12.86 3.97
C ASN A 240 31.29 12.79 5.50
N ALA A 241 30.28 12.26 6.19
CA ALA A 241 30.34 12.03 7.63
C ALA A 241 31.37 10.93 7.95
N THR A 242 31.87 10.89 9.20
CA THR A 242 32.79 9.84 9.66
C THR A 242 32.22 8.44 9.45
N VAL A 243 30.92 8.28 9.65
CA VAL A 243 30.15 7.10 9.25
C VAL A 243 29.12 7.58 8.23
N PRO A 244 29.35 7.37 6.93
CA PRO A 244 28.41 7.79 5.90
C PRO A 244 27.04 7.15 6.09
N ALA A 245 25.98 7.90 5.79
CA ALA A 245 24.62 7.34 5.75
C ALA A 245 24.45 6.49 4.48
N ILE A 246 24.32 5.17 4.66
CA ILE A 246 24.21 4.18 3.56
C ILE A 246 22.92 3.34 3.64
N ASP A 247 22.22 3.45 4.76
CA ASP A 247 20.96 2.79 5.10
C ASP A 247 20.21 3.65 6.15
N GLU A 248 18.99 3.26 6.50
CA GLU A 248 18.20 4.02 7.48
C GLU A 248 18.82 3.99 8.90
N TRP A 249 19.53 2.92 9.26
CA TRP A 249 20.27 2.84 10.54
C TRP A 249 21.29 3.97 10.68
N THR A 250 22.25 4.04 9.75
CA THR A 250 23.32 5.05 9.74
C THR A 250 22.77 6.46 9.47
N LEU A 251 21.67 6.57 8.71
CA LEU A 251 20.96 7.84 8.57
C LEU A 251 20.43 8.33 9.92
N CYS A 252 19.75 7.48 10.70
CA CYS A 252 19.22 7.86 12.00
C CYS A 252 20.32 8.22 13.00
N GLU A 253 21.44 7.48 13.00
CA GLU A 253 22.61 7.85 13.82
C GLU A 253 23.19 9.21 13.45
N ASN A 254 23.25 9.55 12.16
CA ASN A 254 23.74 10.84 11.69
C ASN A 254 22.75 11.97 12.05
N LEU A 255 21.46 11.77 11.81
CA LEU A 255 20.40 12.71 12.20
C LEU A 255 20.40 12.99 13.71
N ALA A 256 20.64 11.97 14.53
CA ALA A 256 20.73 12.12 15.98
C ALA A 256 21.94 12.98 16.42
N LYS A 257 23.04 12.96 15.66
CA LYS A 257 24.27 13.73 15.93
C LYS A 257 24.22 15.14 15.32
N ASP A 258 23.40 15.35 14.29
CA ASP A 258 23.27 16.61 13.57
C ASP A 258 22.22 17.53 14.20
N ALA A 259 22.68 18.53 14.96
CA ALA A 259 21.82 19.52 15.60
C ALA A 259 20.98 20.35 14.60
N SER A 260 21.40 20.46 13.33
CA SER A 260 20.69 21.24 12.31
C SER A 260 19.51 20.51 11.69
N SER A 261 19.50 19.17 11.73
CA SER A 261 18.40 18.34 11.24
C SER A 261 17.10 18.51 12.06
N GLY A 262 17.23 18.92 13.32
CA GLY A 262 16.15 18.90 14.31
C GLY A 262 15.85 17.51 14.87
N GLY A 263 16.74 16.54 14.62
CA GLY A 263 16.69 15.17 15.15
C GLY A 263 15.92 14.19 14.28
N VAL A 264 16.08 12.89 14.59
CA VAL A 264 15.49 11.76 13.86
C VAL A 264 13.98 11.92 13.67
N ALA A 265 13.26 12.22 14.76
CA ALA A 265 11.81 12.34 14.75
C ALA A 265 11.30 13.39 13.75
N LYS A 266 11.88 14.59 13.78
CA LYS A 266 11.47 15.69 12.90
C LYS A 266 11.78 15.39 11.44
N ALA A 267 12.98 14.91 11.15
CA ALA A 267 13.42 14.66 9.78
C ALA A 267 12.61 13.53 9.12
N LEU A 268 12.41 12.41 9.81
CA LEU A 268 11.66 11.27 9.26
C LEU A 268 10.15 11.54 9.21
N GLU A 269 9.56 12.21 10.22
CA GLU A 269 8.12 12.55 10.17
C GLU A 269 7.81 13.54 9.04
N GLU A 270 8.71 14.50 8.75
CA GLU A 270 8.55 15.40 7.61
C GLU A 270 8.63 14.65 6.28
N HIS A 271 9.56 13.70 6.14
CA HIS A 271 9.63 12.81 4.97
C HIS A 271 8.34 12.00 4.81
N TYR A 272 7.88 11.31 5.86
CA TYR A 272 6.64 10.52 5.80
C TYR A 272 5.41 11.36 5.46
N LYS A 273 5.38 12.63 5.90
CA LYS A 273 4.29 13.56 5.63
C LYS A 273 4.26 14.10 4.20
N THR A 274 5.41 14.21 3.55
CA THR A 274 5.53 14.95 2.29
C THR A 274 5.93 14.09 1.09
N PHE A 275 6.54 12.93 1.31
CA PHE A 275 7.03 12.08 0.23
C PHE A 275 5.91 11.37 -0.53
N ILE A 276 4.90 10.86 0.20
CA ILE A 276 3.66 10.32 -0.36
C ILE A 276 2.47 10.94 0.39
N THR A 277 1.50 11.41 -0.37
CA THR A 277 0.32 12.13 0.10
C THR A 277 -0.97 11.50 -0.42
N GLU A 278 -2.11 12.00 0.04
CA GLU A 278 -3.43 11.61 -0.48
C GLU A 278 -3.55 11.81 -2.02
N GLU A 279 -2.92 12.87 -2.54
CA GLU A 279 -2.97 13.18 -3.96
C GLU A 279 -2.28 12.09 -4.80
N ASP A 280 -1.20 11.49 -4.30
CA ASP A 280 -0.52 10.39 -4.99
C ASP A 280 -1.43 9.16 -5.13
N PHE A 281 -2.24 8.85 -4.12
CA PHE A 281 -3.21 7.74 -4.19
C PHE A 281 -4.30 8.02 -5.23
N ALA A 282 -4.78 9.26 -5.29
CA ALA A 282 -5.73 9.70 -6.30
C ALA A 282 -5.13 9.58 -7.71
N GLN A 283 -3.87 9.99 -7.88
CA GLN A 283 -3.13 9.91 -9.15
C GLN A 283 -2.85 8.46 -9.56
N ILE A 284 -2.54 7.57 -8.62
CA ILE A 284 -2.35 6.13 -8.88
C ILE A 284 -3.64 5.51 -9.43
N ALA A 285 -4.79 5.79 -8.80
CA ALA A 285 -6.08 5.33 -9.30
C ALA A 285 -6.39 5.92 -10.69
N ALA A 286 -6.12 7.22 -10.88
CA ALA A 286 -6.26 7.93 -12.15
C ALA A 286 -5.32 7.43 -13.25
N ALA A 287 -4.17 6.84 -12.90
CA ALA A 287 -3.26 6.18 -13.83
C ALA A 287 -3.74 4.77 -14.25
N GLY A 288 -4.90 4.32 -13.76
CA GLY A 288 -5.48 3.02 -14.08
C GLY A 288 -4.93 1.86 -13.26
N LEU A 289 -4.24 2.16 -12.15
CA LEU A 289 -3.71 1.18 -11.19
C LEU A 289 -4.74 0.91 -10.09
N ASN A 290 -4.79 -0.33 -9.61
CA ASN A 290 -5.80 -0.80 -8.64
C ASN A 290 -5.19 -1.37 -7.35
N TRP A 291 -3.86 -1.44 -7.27
CA TRP A 291 -3.15 -2.01 -6.13
C TRP A 291 -1.91 -1.20 -5.76
N LEU A 292 -1.55 -1.28 -4.48
CA LEU A 292 -0.37 -0.69 -3.88
C LEU A 292 0.39 -1.80 -3.16
N ARG A 293 1.72 -1.84 -3.29
CA ARG A 293 2.58 -2.56 -2.34
C ARG A 293 3.24 -1.53 -1.43
N ILE A 294 3.05 -1.69 -0.12
CA ILE A 294 3.57 -0.77 0.89
C ILE A 294 4.56 -1.51 1.77
N PRO A 295 5.88 -1.29 1.56
CA PRO A 295 6.92 -1.71 2.48
C PRO A 295 6.72 -1.05 3.84
N ILE A 296 6.64 -1.84 4.92
CA ILE A 296 6.60 -1.34 6.30
C ILE A 296 7.78 -1.93 7.08
N PRO A 297 8.45 -1.14 7.93
CA PRO A 297 9.53 -1.66 8.74
C PRO A 297 9.04 -2.22 10.07
N TYR A 298 9.85 -3.07 10.70
CA TYR A 298 9.52 -3.57 12.04
C TYR A 298 9.48 -2.47 13.12
N TRP A 299 10.26 -1.38 12.95
CA TRP A 299 10.24 -0.23 13.87
C TRP A 299 8.95 0.59 13.79
N ALA A 300 8.04 0.26 12.86
CA ALA A 300 6.66 0.74 12.94
C ALA A 300 5.92 0.20 14.18
N ILE A 301 6.39 -0.89 14.78
CA ILE A 301 5.78 -1.51 15.97
C ILE A 301 6.61 -1.19 17.22
N GLU A 302 7.88 -1.62 17.24
CA GLU A 302 8.76 -1.42 18.41
C GLU A 302 10.23 -1.30 18.00
N VAL A 303 11.02 -0.70 18.90
CA VAL A 303 12.47 -0.56 18.81
C VAL A 303 13.13 -1.12 20.08
N TYR A 304 14.24 -1.83 19.94
CA TYR A 304 15.04 -2.30 21.09
C TYR A 304 16.20 -1.37 21.41
N PRO A 305 16.73 -1.38 22.65
CA PRO A 305 17.89 -0.57 23.02
C PRO A 305 19.06 -0.78 22.06
N GLY A 306 19.57 0.32 21.51
CA GLY A 306 20.68 0.34 20.57
C GLY A 306 20.26 0.39 19.10
N GLU A 307 18.97 0.20 18.76
CA GLU A 307 18.48 0.43 17.40
C GLU A 307 18.09 1.92 17.26
N PRO A 308 18.61 2.65 16.26
CA PRO A 308 18.50 4.10 16.18
C PRO A 308 17.19 4.59 15.52
N PHE A 309 16.30 3.67 15.14
CA PHE A 309 15.11 3.97 14.35
C PHE A 309 14.06 4.79 15.09
N LEU A 310 13.20 5.47 14.32
CA LEU A 310 12.03 6.16 14.84
C LEU A 310 10.87 5.19 15.09
N GLU A 311 10.68 4.83 16.35
CA GLU A 311 9.66 3.90 16.81
C GLU A 311 8.23 4.42 16.54
N GLY A 312 7.36 3.57 15.99
CA GLY A 312 5.91 3.77 15.95
C GLY A 312 5.38 4.76 14.89
N VAL A 313 6.19 5.69 14.41
CA VAL A 313 5.70 6.77 13.54
C VAL A 313 5.32 6.26 12.15
N ALA A 314 6.05 5.29 11.57
CA ALA A 314 5.69 4.71 10.28
C ALA A 314 4.28 4.07 10.28
N TRP A 315 3.85 3.50 11.42
CA TRP A 315 2.52 2.91 11.55
C TRP A 315 1.40 3.95 11.39
N LYS A 316 1.57 5.15 11.97
CA LYS A 316 0.62 6.28 11.82
C LYS A 316 0.37 6.62 10.35
N TYR A 317 1.41 6.61 9.52
CA TYR A 317 1.30 6.91 8.08
C TYR A 317 0.75 5.73 7.28
N PHE A 318 1.02 4.50 7.71
CA PHE A 318 0.35 3.33 7.14
C PHE A 318 -1.18 3.36 7.38
N LEU A 319 -1.64 3.83 8.55
CA LEU A 319 -3.08 4.02 8.79
C LEU A 319 -3.69 5.05 7.82
N LYS A 320 -2.99 6.17 7.57
CA LYS A 320 -3.40 7.13 6.53
C LYS A 320 -3.42 6.52 5.13
N ALA A 321 -2.45 5.65 4.81
CA ALA A 321 -2.43 4.92 3.54
C ALA A 321 -3.69 4.05 3.35
N ILE A 322 -4.17 3.39 4.41
CA ILE A 322 -5.40 2.60 4.37
C ILE A 322 -6.61 3.50 4.09
N GLU A 323 -6.70 4.67 4.74
CA GLU A 323 -7.78 5.63 4.52
C GLU A 323 -7.79 6.13 3.06
N TRP A 324 -6.64 6.52 2.54
CA TRP A 324 -6.51 6.99 1.16
C TRP A 324 -6.79 5.86 0.16
N ALA A 325 -6.25 4.65 0.38
CA ALA A 325 -6.53 3.50 -0.47
C ALA A 325 -8.03 3.19 -0.50
N ARG A 326 -8.69 3.18 0.66
CA ARG A 326 -10.14 3.03 0.76
C ARG A 326 -10.88 4.10 -0.04
N LYS A 327 -10.49 5.36 0.14
CA LYS A 327 -11.14 6.51 -0.51
C LYS A 327 -11.12 6.39 -2.03
N TYR A 328 -10.03 5.90 -2.61
CA TYR A 328 -9.84 5.79 -4.06
C TYR A 328 -10.06 4.39 -4.64
N GLY A 329 -10.53 3.43 -3.83
CA GLY A 329 -10.86 2.08 -4.29
C GLY A 329 -9.63 1.21 -4.60
N LEU A 330 -8.47 1.52 -4.00
CA LEU A 330 -7.21 0.80 -4.15
C LEU A 330 -7.08 -0.30 -3.08
N ARG A 331 -6.46 -1.42 -3.45
CA ARG A 331 -6.09 -2.49 -2.51
C ARG A 331 -4.61 -2.42 -2.16
N ILE A 332 -4.25 -2.93 -0.99
CA ILE A 332 -2.90 -2.91 -0.44
C ILE A 332 -2.39 -4.35 -0.28
N ASN A 333 -1.19 -4.57 -0.80
CA ASN A 333 -0.27 -5.59 -0.33
C ASN A 333 0.63 -4.95 0.73
N LEU A 334 0.41 -5.29 2.00
CA LEU A 334 1.26 -4.86 3.10
C LEU A 334 2.47 -5.77 3.17
N ASP A 335 3.67 -5.21 3.18
CA ASP A 335 4.91 -5.97 3.05
C ASP A 335 5.82 -5.69 4.25
N LEU A 336 6.06 -6.70 5.10
CA LEU A 336 7.00 -6.55 6.21
C LEU A 336 8.43 -6.56 5.66
N HIS A 337 8.89 -5.37 5.29
CA HIS A 337 10.08 -5.21 4.46
C HIS A 337 11.39 -5.28 5.24
N SER A 338 11.34 -4.98 6.54
CA SER A 338 12.46 -5.17 7.46
C SER A 338 12.06 -6.01 8.65
N VAL A 339 13.00 -6.83 9.12
CA VAL A 339 12.89 -7.60 10.35
C VAL A 339 14.15 -7.41 11.21
N PRO A 340 14.07 -7.59 12.53
CA PRO A 340 15.21 -7.39 13.41
C PRO A 340 16.44 -8.19 12.99
N GLY A 341 17.60 -7.53 13.02
CA GLY A 341 18.87 -8.12 12.60
C GLY A 341 19.08 -8.23 11.10
N SER A 342 18.17 -7.74 10.26
CA SER A 342 18.20 -7.86 8.79
C SER A 342 18.09 -9.30 8.28
N GLN A 343 17.15 -9.53 7.36
CA GLN A 343 16.93 -10.81 6.69
C GLN A 343 17.84 -11.04 5.47
N ASN A 344 18.48 -10.00 4.94
CA ASN A 344 19.21 -10.07 3.66
C ASN A 344 20.52 -9.27 3.60
N GLY A 345 20.82 -8.45 4.60
CA GLY A 345 22.04 -7.65 4.68
C GLY A 345 22.08 -6.46 3.73
N TYR A 346 20.96 -6.11 3.08
CA TYR A 346 20.86 -4.96 2.18
C TYR A 346 20.31 -3.73 2.91
N ASN A 347 20.65 -2.54 2.40
CA ASN A 347 20.18 -1.25 2.94
C ASN A 347 18.66 -1.16 3.07
N HIS A 348 17.89 -1.72 2.12
CA HIS A 348 16.42 -1.73 2.16
C HIS A 348 15.82 -2.62 3.26
N SER A 349 16.63 -3.43 3.97
CA SER A 349 16.21 -4.09 5.21
C SER A 349 16.39 -3.21 6.46
N GLY A 350 16.82 -1.96 6.29
CA GLY A 350 17.09 -0.99 7.36
C GLY A 350 18.56 -0.92 7.79
N MET A 351 19.32 -2.02 7.64
CA MET A 351 20.74 -2.09 8.01
C MET A 351 21.52 -2.94 7.01
N LEU A 352 22.44 -2.30 6.29
CA LEU A 352 23.41 -2.94 5.41
C LEU A 352 24.44 -3.70 6.25
N GLY A 353 24.76 -4.94 5.85
CA GLY A 353 25.84 -5.71 6.46
C GLY A 353 25.40 -7.12 6.89
N PRO A 354 25.77 -7.57 8.10
CA PRO A 354 25.55 -8.96 8.48
C PRO A 354 24.06 -9.30 8.62
N VAL A 355 23.70 -10.48 8.12
CA VAL A 355 22.38 -11.08 8.35
C VAL A 355 22.36 -11.67 9.76
N GLY A 356 21.52 -11.12 10.62
CA GLY A 356 21.33 -11.49 12.02
C GLY A 356 19.89 -11.90 12.36
N TRP A 357 18.99 -12.01 11.37
CA TRP A 357 17.59 -12.37 11.59
C TRP A 357 17.41 -13.73 12.28
N LEU A 358 18.01 -14.79 11.72
CA LEU A 358 17.92 -16.17 12.27
C LEU A 358 19.30 -16.70 12.72
N SER A 359 20.28 -15.82 12.82
CA SER A 359 21.70 -16.14 12.97
C SER A 359 22.35 -15.30 14.06
N GLY A 360 23.47 -15.81 14.60
CA GLY A 360 24.22 -15.14 15.66
C GLY A 360 23.53 -15.23 17.03
N THR A 361 24.11 -14.54 18.02
CA THR A 361 23.66 -14.57 19.42
C THR A 361 22.23 -14.05 19.60
N MET A 362 21.80 -13.12 18.74
CA MET A 362 20.44 -12.55 18.77
C MET A 362 19.44 -13.25 17.84
N GLY A 363 19.84 -14.27 17.08
CA GLY A 363 18.98 -14.89 16.06
C GLY A 363 17.65 -15.42 16.60
N ILE A 364 17.66 -16.10 17.75
CA ILE A 364 16.40 -16.60 18.37
C ILE A 364 15.52 -15.44 18.87
N ALA A 365 16.11 -14.39 19.44
CA ALA A 365 15.37 -13.22 19.89
C ALA A 365 14.75 -12.46 18.70
N ASN A 366 15.52 -12.28 17.62
CA ASN A 366 15.07 -11.63 16.39
C ASN A 366 13.96 -12.43 15.70
N ALA A 367 14.06 -13.76 15.67
CA ALA A 367 12.99 -14.63 15.19
C ALA A 367 11.71 -14.46 16.02
N GLN A 368 11.81 -14.44 17.35
CA GLN A 368 10.66 -14.27 18.24
C GLN A 368 9.99 -12.90 18.07
N ARG A 369 10.79 -11.82 17.96
CA ARG A 369 10.28 -10.47 17.65
C ARG A 369 9.55 -10.46 16.32
N THR A 370 10.14 -11.05 15.28
CA THR A 370 9.51 -11.17 13.95
C THR A 370 8.16 -11.88 14.03
N LEU A 371 8.08 -13.02 14.74
CA LEU A 371 6.82 -13.75 14.93
C LEU A 371 5.76 -12.92 15.65
N ASN A 372 6.16 -12.11 16.63
CA ASN A 372 5.25 -11.20 17.34
C ASN A 372 4.73 -10.11 16.39
N TYR A 373 5.59 -9.52 15.55
CA TYR A 373 5.18 -8.51 14.58
C TYR A 373 4.25 -9.06 13.52
N LEU A 374 4.56 -10.24 12.98
CA LEU A 374 3.67 -10.96 12.06
C LEU A 374 2.30 -11.17 12.70
N ARG A 375 2.24 -11.59 13.97
CA ARG A 375 0.98 -11.74 14.71
C ARG A 375 0.23 -10.42 14.85
N ILE A 376 0.90 -9.35 15.30
CA ILE A 376 0.29 -8.02 15.50
C ILE A 376 -0.32 -7.52 14.19
N ILE A 377 0.47 -7.54 13.11
CA ILE A 377 0.05 -7.05 11.81
C ILE A 377 -1.09 -7.88 11.25
N THR A 378 -0.96 -9.21 11.26
CA THR A 378 -1.99 -10.10 10.71
C THR A 378 -3.30 -10.04 11.49
N GLN A 379 -3.25 -9.90 12.82
CA GLN A 379 -4.44 -9.65 13.64
C GLN A 379 -5.09 -8.32 13.28
N PHE A 380 -4.29 -7.27 13.10
CA PHE A 380 -4.79 -5.96 12.71
C PHE A 380 -5.51 -5.98 11.36
N ILE A 381 -4.82 -6.42 10.30
CA ILE A 381 -5.38 -6.38 8.93
C ILE A 381 -6.52 -7.39 8.70
N SER A 382 -6.68 -8.39 9.58
CA SER A 382 -7.78 -9.35 9.51
C SER A 382 -9.10 -8.82 10.04
N GLN A 383 -9.12 -7.67 10.72
CA GLN A 383 -10.36 -7.09 11.23
C GLN A 383 -11.32 -6.73 10.06
N PRO A 384 -12.65 -6.81 10.27
CA PRO A 384 -13.65 -6.52 9.24
C PRO A 384 -13.46 -5.17 8.55
N GLU A 385 -12.96 -4.19 9.30
CA GLU A 385 -12.68 -2.83 8.87
C GLU A 385 -11.57 -2.81 7.82
N TYR A 386 -10.54 -3.66 7.92
CA TYR A 386 -9.31 -3.53 7.11
C TYR A 386 -9.15 -4.60 6.03
N ARG A 387 -9.69 -5.80 6.23
CA ARG A 387 -9.43 -7.00 5.40
C ARG A 387 -9.73 -6.84 3.91
N ASP A 388 -10.68 -5.97 3.55
CA ASP A 388 -11.07 -5.74 2.15
C ASP A 388 -10.14 -4.74 1.44
N VAL A 389 -9.47 -3.87 2.21
CA VAL A 389 -8.50 -2.89 1.72
C VAL A 389 -7.08 -3.47 1.74
N VAL A 390 -6.75 -4.28 2.74
CA VAL A 390 -5.45 -4.95 2.88
C VAL A 390 -5.61 -6.48 2.75
N PRO A 391 -5.97 -7.00 1.57
CA PRO A 391 -6.23 -8.42 1.38
C PRO A 391 -4.96 -9.27 1.20
N MET A 392 -3.78 -8.66 1.15
CA MET A 392 -2.50 -9.36 0.94
C MET A 392 -1.45 -8.87 1.94
N PHE A 393 -0.71 -9.83 2.49
CA PHE A 393 0.42 -9.60 3.39
C PHE A 393 1.63 -10.41 2.91
N GLY A 394 2.79 -9.76 2.81
CA GLY A 394 4.05 -10.28 2.28
C GLY A 394 5.18 -10.27 3.27
#